data_AF-A0A498NCQ3-F1
#
_entry.id   AF-A0A498NCQ3-F1
#
_cell.length_a   1.000
_cell.length_b   1.000
_cell.length_c   1.000
_cell.angle_alpha   90.00
_cell.angle_beta   90.00
_cell.angle_gamma   90.00
#
_symmetry.space_group_name_H-M   'P 1'
#
loop_
_entity.id
_entity.type
_entity.pdbx_description
1 polymer ?
#
loop_
_entity_poly.entity_id
_entity_poly.type
_entity_poly.pdbx_seq_one_letter_code
_entity_poly.pdbx_strand_id
1 'polypeptide(L)'
;MALKFVSNRNKKFLIDGYSKPLLLEVALLILASQDPLVSEIVKLLDWDVEPDHYVLVLERPMSFVQLNWFILPQIMSLEEDVARVITRQAVCAA
;
A
#
# COMPACT_ATOMS: atom_id res chain seq x y z
N MET A 1 6.75 -9.12 6.31
CA MET A 1 7.46 -7.99 5.67
C MET A 1 7.61 -8.25 4.17
N ALA A 2 7.52 -7.20 3.37
CA ALA A 2 7.81 -7.17 1.93
C ALA A 2 8.72 -5.96 1.62
N LEU A 3 9.56 -6.08 0.57
CA LEU A 3 10.40 -4.99 0.08
C LEU A 3 9.91 -4.51 -1.27
N LYS A 4 9.84 -3.18 -1.45
CA LYS A 4 9.52 -2.54 -2.72
C LYS A 4 10.59 -1.51 -3.09
N PHE A 5 11.13 -1.64 -4.30
CA PHE A 5 12.11 -0.71 -4.85
C PHE A 5 11.43 0.29 -5.77
N VAL A 6 11.61 1.59 -5.54
CA VAL A 6 10.94 2.66 -6.30
C VAL A 6 11.98 3.64 -6.82
N SER A 7 12.00 3.89 -8.14
CA SER A 7 12.95 4.84 -8.72
C SER A 7 12.83 6.24 -8.11
N ASN A 8 13.97 6.89 -7.86
CA ASN A 8 14.04 8.26 -7.33
C ASN A 8 13.55 9.35 -8.30
N ARG A 9 13.28 8.97 -9.57
CA ARG A 9 12.78 9.84 -10.65
C ARG A 9 11.28 10.12 -10.54
N ASN A 10 10.59 9.43 -9.64
CA ASN A 10 9.17 9.62 -9.40
C ASN A 10 8.87 10.99 -8.75
N LYS A 11 7.61 11.41 -8.84
CA LYS A 11 7.13 12.68 -8.27
C LYS A 11 7.41 12.73 -6.77
N LYS A 12 7.80 13.91 -6.29
CA LYS A 12 8.07 14.18 -4.87
C LYS A 12 7.04 15.14 -4.29
N PHE A 13 6.77 15.02 -3.00
CA PHE A 13 5.79 15.79 -2.26
C PHE A 13 6.35 16.15 -0.88
N LEU A 14 6.07 17.37 -0.41
CA LEU A 14 6.46 17.81 0.93
C LEU A 14 5.28 17.58 1.86
N ILE A 15 5.52 16.93 3.00
CA ILE A 15 4.53 16.73 4.06
C ILE A 15 5.05 17.34 5.36
N ASP A 16 4.13 17.71 6.24
CA ASP A 16 4.47 18.27 7.55
C ASP A 16 5.32 17.29 8.36
N GLY A 17 6.28 17.84 9.10
CA GLY A 17 7.25 17.05 9.88
C GLY A 17 8.50 16.61 9.11
N TYR A 18 8.56 16.82 7.78
CA TYR A 18 9.73 16.49 6.97
C TYR A 18 10.34 17.73 6.31
N SER A 19 11.65 17.89 6.43
CA SER A 19 12.37 19.06 5.89
C SER A 19 12.70 18.94 4.40
N LYS A 20 12.52 17.76 3.81
CA LYS A 20 12.82 17.48 2.40
C LYS A 20 11.63 16.80 1.72
N PRO A 21 11.39 17.06 0.43
CA PRO A 21 10.36 16.35 -0.32
C PRO A 21 10.63 14.85 -0.35
N LEU A 22 9.60 14.06 -0.04
CA LEU A 22 9.61 12.60 -0.10
C LEU A 22 9.04 12.15 -1.45
N LEU A 23 9.31 10.91 -1.86
CA LEU A 23 8.55 10.32 -2.95
C LEU A 23 7.05 10.33 -2.62
N LEU A 24 6.21 10.62 -3.61
CA LEU A 24 4.76 10.70 -3.43
C LEU A 24 4.21 9.43 -2.76
N GLU A 25 4.68 8.26 -3.17
CA GLU A 25 4.27 6.98 -2.57
C GLU A 25 4.63 6.89 -1.08
N VAL A 26 5.85 7.30 -0.70
CA VAL A 26 6.30 7.30 0.70
C VAL A 26 5.47 8.29 1.51
N ALA A 27 5.27 9.50 0.99
CA ALA A 27 4.46 10.54 1.65
C ALA A 27 3.03 10.07 1.91
N LEU A 28 2.37 9.48 0.90
CA LEU A 28 1.01 8.96 1.03
C LEU A 28 0.93 7.79 2.01
N LEU A 29 1.91 6.87 2.00
CA LEU A 29 1.94 5.76 2.93
C LEU A 29 2.18 6.21 4.38
N ILE A 30 3.00 7.24 4.61
CA ILE A 30 3.17 7.84 5.94
C ILE A 30 1.83 8.40 6.43
N LEU A 31 1.16 9.21 5.60
CA LEU A 31 -0.14 9.80 5.96
C LEU A 31 -1.21 8.73 6.22
N ALA A 32 -1.25 7.67 5.40
CA ALA A 32 -2.18 6.56 5.58
C ALA A 32 -1.86 5.66 6.79
N SER A 33 -0.63 5.72 7.30
CA SER A 33 -0.20 4.98 8.49
C SER A 33 -0.32 5.80 9.79
N GLN A 34 -0.84 7.05 9.72
CA GLN A 34 -1.15 7.87 10.89
C GLN A 34 -2.54 7.55 11.45
N ASP A 35 -2.76 7.87 12.72
CA ASP A 35 -4.05 7.64 13.36
C ASP A 35 -5.17 8.52 12.77
N PRO A 36 -6.38 7.96 12.57
CA PRO A 36 -6.78 6.59 12.88
C PRO A 36 -6.31 5.56 11.84
N LEU A 37 -5.70 4.48 12.32
CA LEU A 37 -5.20 3.40 11.47
C LEU A 37 -6.33 2.63 10.77
N VAL A 38 -6.23 2.51 9.45
CA VAL A 38 -7.11 1.67 8.61
C VAL A 38 -6.42 0.33 8.37
N SER A 39 -7.08 -0.78 8.72
CA SER A 39 -6.49 -2.13 8.62
C SER A 39 -6.36 -2.64 7.18
N GLU A 40 -7.12 -2.05 6.27
CA GLU A 40 -7.22 -2.42 4.86
C GLU A 40 -6.08 -1.82 4.01
N ILE A 41 -5.30 -0.87 4.57
CA ILE A 41 -4.13 -0.28 3.92
C ILE A 41 -2.87 -0.91 4.51
N VAL A 42 -1.98 -1.41 3.64
CA VAL A 42 -0.66 -1.90 4.07
C VAL A 42 0.16 -0.76 4.66
N LYS A 43 0.75 -1.01 5.82
CA LYS A 43 1.58 -0.04 6.52
C LYS A 43 2.99 0.03 5.95
N LEU A 44 3.53 1.24 5.93
CA LEU A 44 4.97 1.46 5.76
C LEU A 44 5.65 1.25 7.11
N LEU A 45 6.47 0.22 7.22
CA LEU A 45 7.21 -0.10 8.44
C LEU A 45 8.51 0.71 8.53
N ASP A 46 9.20 0.85 7.40
CA ASP A 46 10.43 1.63 7.28
C ASP A 46 10.69 1.99 5.81
N TRP A 47 11.60 2.91 5.55
CA TRP A 47 12.08 3.23 4.21
C TRP A 47 13.47 3.84 4.22
N ASP A 48 14.22 3.62 3.14
CA ASP A 48 15.56 4.18 2.97
C ASP A 48 15.75 4.77 1.56
N VAL A 49 16.73 5.67 1.44
CA VAL A 49 17.07 6.36 0.20
C VAL A 49 18.43 5.91 -0.30
N GLU A 50 18.42 5.18 -1.41
CA GLU A 50 19.61 4.81 -2.15
C GLU A 50 19.86 5.78 -3.33
N PRO A 51 21.06 5.78 -3.95
CA PRO A 51 21.43 6.75 -4.98
C PRO A 51 20.43 6.86 -6.14
N ASP A 52 19.88 5.72 -6.58
CA ASP A 52 18.99 5.64 -7.77
C ASP A 52 17.53 5.30 -7.43
N HIS A 53 17.25 4.88 -6.20
CA HIS A 53 15.96 4.35 -5.81
C HIS A 53 15.70 4.48 -4.31
N TYR A 54 14.44 4.28 -3.93
CA TYR A 54 14.00 4.18 -2.55
C TYR A 54 13.70 2.72 -2.26
N VAL A 55 14.05 2.28 -1.06
CA VAL A 55 13.73 0.95 -0.55
C VAL A 55 12.61 1.12 0.47
N LEU A 56 11.43 0.56 0.19
CA LEU A 56 10.29 0.61 1.09
C LEU A 56 10.14 -0.73 1.77
N VAL A 57 10.05 -0.71 3.10
CA VAL A 57 9.75 -1.87 3.94
C VAL A 57 8.27 -1.84 4.29
N LEU A 58 7.50 -2.75 3.70
CA LEU A 58 6.06 -2.81 3.85
C LEU A 58 5.63 -3.97 4.76
N GLU A 59 4.51 -3.77 5.45
CA GLU A 59 3.77 -4.86 6.06
C GLU A 59 3.43 -5.93 5.01
N ARG A 60 3.51 -7.20 5.40
CA ARG A 60 3.05 -8.31 4.56
C ARG A 60 2.19 -9.24 5.42
N PRO A 61 0.88 -9.33 5.16
CA PRO A 61 0.01 -10.27 5.84
C PRO A 61 0.48 -11.72 5.65
N MET A 62 0.20 -12.57 6.63
CA MET A 62 0.57 -13.99 6.60
C MET A 62 -0.03 -14.71 5.37
N SER A 63 -1.27 -14.37 5.01
CA SER A 63 -1.92 -14.74 3.75
C SER A 63 -1.93 -13.54 2.81
N PHE A 64 -1.10 -13.57 1.76
CA PHE A 64 -1.07 -12.54 0.72
C PHE A 64 -1.31 -13.19 -0.64
N VAL A 65 -2.41 -12.81 -1.29
CA VAL A 65 -2.70 -13.16 -2.68
C VAL A 65 -3.06 -11.88 -3.41
N GLN A 66 -2.54 -11.72 -4.62
CA GLN A 66 -2.98 -10.62 -5.47
C GLN A 66 -4.45 -10.83 -5.82
N LEU A 67 -5.26 -9.76 -5.73
CA LEU A 67 -6.70 -9.85 -5.90
C LEU A 67 -7.08 -10.43 -7.28
N ASN A 68 -6.31 -10.14 -8.33
CA ASN A 68 -6.52 -10.72 -9.66
C ASN A 68 -6.38 -12.25 -9.65
N TRP A 69 -5.37 -12.80 -8.99
CA TRP A 69 -5.14 -14.24 -8.89
C TRP A 69 -6.19 -14.93 -8.04
N PHE A 70 -6.76 -14.22 -7.08
CA PHE A 70 -7.88 -14.70 -6.29
C PHE A 70 -9.19 -14.71 -7.11
N ILE A 71 -9.47 -13.67 -7.91
CA ILE A 71 -10.74 -13.52 -8.62
C ILE A 71 -10.77 -14.30 -9.94
N LEU A 72 -9.69 -14.29 -10.72
CA LEU A 72 -9.67 -14.85 -12.08
C LEU A 72 -10.19 -16.31 -12.17
N PRO A 73 -9.82 -17.22 -11.25
CA PRO A 73 -10.31 -18.61 -11.29
C PRO A 73 -11.83 -18.75 -11.06
N GLN A 74 -12.45 -17.76 -10.42
CA GLN A 74 -13.84 -17.80 -9.97
C GLN A 74 -14.68 -16.67 -10.57
N ILE A 75 -14.21 -15.99 -11.62
CA ILE A 75 -14.86 -14.78 -12.15
C ILE A 75 -16.31 -15.01 -12.59
N MET A 76 -16.64 -16.23 -13.05
CA MET A 76 -17.98 -16.61 -13.49
C MET A 76 -18.89 -17.10 -12.34
N SER A 77 -18.32 -17.35 -11.17
CA SER A 77 -19.02 -17.97 -10.03
C SER A 77 -18.60 -17.34 -8.70
N LEU A 78 -18.18 -16.07 -8.72
CA LEU A 78 -17.81 -15.36 -7.50
C LEU A 78 -19.09 -15.11 -6.71
N GLU A 79 -19.14 -15.68 -5.51
CA GLU A 79 -20.27 -15.51 -4.62
C GLU A 79 -20.42 -14.03 -4.22
N GLU A 80 -21.66 -13.52 -4.25
CA GLU A 80 -21.96 -12.12 -3.95
C GLU A 80 -21.44 -11.71 -2.57
N ASP A 81 -21.55 -12.60 -1.57
CA ASP A 81 -21.07 -12.33 -0.22
C ASP A 81 -19.56 -12.08 -0.18
N VAL A 82 -18.78 -12.85 -0.95
CA VAL A 82 -17.32 -12.65 -1.08
C VAL A 82 -17.02 -11.35 -1.79
N ALA A 83 -17.72 -11.06 -2.90
CA ALA A 83 -17.58 -9.80 -3.63
C ALA A 83 -17.87 -8.60 -2.73
N ARG A 84 -18.95 -8.66 -1.95
CA ARG A 84 -19.36 -7.62 -1.01
C ARG A 84 -18.32 -7.37 0.08
N VAL A 85 -17.68 -8.42 0.60
CA VAL A 85 -16.57 -8.26 1.57
C VAL A 85 -15.39 -7.53 0.94
N ILE A 86 -14.95 -7.94 -0.25
CA ILE A 86 -13.84 -7.31 -0.97
C ILE A 86 -14.15 -5.84 -1.25
N THR A 87 -15.34 -5.54 -1.78
CA THR A 87 -15.75 -4.16 -2.07
C THR A 87 -15.84 -3.32 -0.80
N ARG A 88 -16.38 -3.88 0.29
CA ARG A 88 -16.42 -3.18 1.58
C ARG A 88 -15.01 -2.84 2.07
N GLN A 89 -14.07 -3.78 2.00
CA GLN A 89 -12.68 -3.52 2.37
C GLN A 89 -12.05 -2.42 1.51
N ALA A 90 -12.27 -2.45 0.19
CA ALA A 90 -11.77 -1.41 -0.71
C ALA A 90 -12.35 -0.03 -0.41
N VAL A 91 -13.63 0.06 -0.06
CA VAL A 91 -14.28 1.33 0.32
C VAL A 91 -13.79 1.81 1.69
N CYS A 92 -13.57 0.91 2.65
CA CYS A 92 -13.00 1.29 3.94
C CYS A 92 -11.55 1.82 3.84
N ALA A 93 -10.82 1.45 2.78
CA ALA A 93 -9.46 1.92 2.50
C ALA A 93 -9.38 3.26 1.75
N ALA A 94 -10.50 3.83 1.31
CA ALA A 94 -10.58 5.02 0.45
C ALA A 94 -10.98 6.29 1.22
#